data_AF-A0A965ANB2-F1
#
_entry.id   AF-A0A965ANB2-F1
#
_cell.length_a   1.000
_cell.length_b   1.000
_cell.length_c   1.000
_cell.angle_alpha   90.00
_cell.angle_beta   90.00
_cell.angle_gamma   90.00
#
_symmetry.space_group_name_H-M   'P 1'
#
loop_
_entity.id
_entity.type
_entity.pdbx_description
1 polymer ?
#
loop_
_entity_poly.entity_id
_entity_poly.type
_entity_poly.pdbx_seq_one_letter_code
_entity_poly.pdbx_strand_id
1 'polypeptide(L)'
;LHSRHQYHWHTGYVPPQTMAAPHIGAWMARVLGPRNPVMPAFINIGQRLEGIGENEEIKAFTTGGFFGSEFGPLNLPYPEQAALAVRPPEGMKPGRFASRYRHFKELVDASPHRHLTSDYHHESLLRSFDKAHRLLGSDDRQAFDITLEPQEVRQAYDTGRFGRGCLLARRLVERGARYVEVTTEYIPFKHWDTHERGHETLVRMHQEIDRPIATLIRDLEDRGLLDRTLVVIASEFSRDMITEGQPGSTAADQAKSPKDFLQKPEHYGQHRHFTGGSTVVLFGGGVKRGFVYGKTAPERPCIAIENPVTVTDMHATLFSAMGISPKTVYEIEGRPFYATEDGHGKPVEAIFA
;
A
#
# COMPACT_ATOMS: atom_id res chain seq x y z
N LEU A 1 -3.61 16.80 -4.66
CA LEU A 1 -2.53 16.19 -5.48
C LEU A 1 -2.16 14.81 -4.95
N HIS A 2 -1.90 14.69 -3.65
CA HIS A 2 -1.60 13.42 -2.95
C HIS A 2 -2.49 12.26 -3.40
N SER A 3 -3.80 12.40 -3.23
CA SER A 3 -4.78 11.39 -3.63
C SER A 3 -4.69 10.91 -5.08
N ARG A 4 -4.43 11.82 -6.02
CA ARG A 4 -4.25 11.47 -7.44
C ARG A 4 -2.99 10.61 -7.66
N HIS A 5 -1.90 10.94 -6.97
CA HIS A 5 -0.65 10.19 -7.07
C HIS A 5 -0.70 8.87 -6.30
N GLN A 6 -1.37 8.83 -5.15
CA GLN A 6 -1.65 7.58 -4.44
C GLN A 6 -2.54 6.67 -5.30
N TYR A 7 -3.60 7.21 -5.91
CA TYR A 7 -4.42 6.45 -6.87
C TYR A 7 -3.55 5.89 -8.00
N HIS A 8 -2.73 6.73 -8.63
CA HIS A 8 -1.87 6.32 -9.75
C HIS A 8 -0.84 5.26 -9.33
N TRP A 9 -0.18 5.44 -8.18
CA TRP A 9 0.81 4.49 -7.67
C TRP A 9 0.21 3.13 -7.33
N HIS A 10 -1.00 3.11 -6.74
CA HIS A 10 -1.62 1.86 -6.31
C HIS A 10 -2.38 1.15 -7.43
N THR A 11 -2.89 1.87 -8.44
CA THR A 11 -3.70 1.28 -9.53
C THR A 11 -2.95 1.15 -10.85
N GLY A 12 -1.92 1.97 -11.07
CA GLY A 12 -1.25 2.10 -12.37
C GLY A 12 -2.00 2.98 -13.37
N TYR A 13 -3.12 3.59 -12.98
CA TYR A 13 -3.97 4.40 -13.85
C TYR A 13 -4.06 5.85 -13.39
N VAL A 14 -4.09 6.80 -14.32
CA VAL A 14 -4.31 8.22 -14.01
C VAL A 14 -5.81 8.51 -13.99
N PRO A 15 -6.38 9.11 -12.92
CA PRO A 15 -7.79 9.46 -12.89
C PRO A 15 -8.09 10.66 -13.81
N PRO A 16 -9.35 10.81 -14.29
CA PRO A 16 -10.51 9.98 -13.99
C PRO A 16 -10.51 8.66 -14.79
N GLN A 17 -11.04 7.61 -14.17
CA GLN A 17 -11.30 6.32 -14.81
C GLN A 17 -12.81 6.10 -14.86
N THR A 18 -13.32 5.42 -15.89
CA THR A 18 -14.76 5.15 -16.03
C THR A 18 -15.25 4.08 -15.06
N MET A 19 -14.32 3.29 -14.48
CA MET A 19 -14.59 2.22 -13.53
C MET A 19 -13.65 2.35 -12.32
N ALA A 20 -14.01 1.69 -11.22
CA ALA A 20 -13.13 1.55 -10.07
C ALA A 20 -11.94 0.65 -10.40
N ALA A 21 -10.79 1.25 -10.73
CA ALA A 21 -9.55 0.53 -10.99
C ALA A 21 -9.11 -0.27 -9.75
N PRO A 22 -8.77 -1.56 -9.87
CA PRO A 22 -8.30 -2.36 -8.76
C PRO A 22 -6.93 -1.93 -8.28
N HIS A 23 -6.72 -2.02 -6.97
CA HIS A 23 -5.41 -1.89 -6.36
C HIS A 23 -4.44 -2.98 -6.86
N ILE A 24 -3.13 -2.72 -6.90
CA ILE A 24 -2.11 -3.72 -7.28
C ILE A 24 -2.18 -4.97 -6.40
N GLY A 25 -2.42 -4.80 -5.10
CA GLY A 25 -2.73 -5.88 -4.16
C GLY A 25 -3.98 -6.70 -4.53
N ALA A 26 -5.01 -6.06 -5.10
CA ALA A 26 -6.20 -6.74 -5.59
C ALA A 26 -5.93 -7.54 -6.88
N TRP A 27 -5.08 -7.02 -7.79
CA TRP A 27 -4.57 -7.80 -8.93
C TRP A 27 -3.83 -9.05 -8.47
N MET A 28 -2.93 -8.93 -7.50
CA MET A 28 -2.22 -10.08 -6.92
C MET A 28 -3.19 -11.08 -6.29
N ALA A 29 -4.19 -10.59 -5.53
CA ALA A 29 -5.21 -11.43 -4.93
C ALA A 29 -6.08 -12.15 -5.97
N ARG A 30 -6.46 -11.46 -7.05
CA ARG A 30 -7.33 -11.99 -8.11
C ARG A 30 -6.64 -13.02 -8.99
N VAL A 31 -5.39 -12.77 -9.37
CA VAL A 31 -4.65 -13.61 -10.33
C VAL A 31 -3.96 -14.78 -9.62
N LEU A 32 -3.36 -14.56 -8.45
CA LEU A 32 -2.55 -15.57 -7.77
C LEU A 32 -3.22 -16.20 -6.55
N GLY A 33 -4.28 -15.59 -6.03
CA GLY A 33 -4.93 -16.01 -4.80
C GLY A 33 -4.01 -15.94 -3.56
N PRO A 34 -4.54 -16.38 -2.41
CA PRO A 34 -3.75 -16.44 -1.17
C PRO A 34 -2.70 -17.56 -1.25
N ARG A 35 -1.53 -17.38 -0.61
CA ARG A 35 -0.56 -18.48 -0.45
C ARG A 35 -1.00 -19.45 0.64
N ASN A 36 -1.50 -18.91 1.74
CA ASN A 36 -2.19 -19.68 2.78
C ASN A 36 -3.71 -19.44 2.65
N PRO A 37 -4.53 -20.47 2.36
CA PRO A 37 -5.98 -20.33 2.19
C PRO A 37 -6.75 -19.70 3.37
N VAL A 38 -6.14 -19.65 4.55
CA VAL A 38 -6.68 -18.99 5.75
C VAL A 38 -6.36 -17.48 5.75
N MET A 39 -5.18 -17.11 5.28
CA MET A 39 -4.72 -15.72 5.33
C MET A 39 -5.35 -14.90 4.19
N PRO A 40 -5.75 -13.65 4.45
CA PRO A 40 -6.15 -12.73 3.39
C PRO A 40 -5.02 -12.55 2.37
N ALA A 41 -5.36 -12.54 1.08
CA ALA A 41 -4.36 -12.35 0.03
C ALA A 41 -3.84 -10.90 -0.03
N PHE A 42 -4.67 -9.94 0.38
CA PHE A 42 -4.34 -8.52 0.42
C PHE A 42 -4.62 -7.98 1.84
N ILE A 43 -3.59 -7.48 2.51
CA ILE A 43 -3.66 -6.84 3.82
C ILE A 43 -3.06 -5.44 3.72
N ASN A 44 -3.76 -4.44 4.25
CA ASN A 44 -3.28 -3.06 4.34
C ASN A 44 -3.14 -2.66 5.81
N ILE A 45 -2.00 -2.06 6.17
CA ILE A 45 -1.63 -1.72 7.54
C ILE A 45 -1.32 -0.23 7.63
N GLY A 46 -1.88 0.42 8.65
CA GLY A 46 -1.55 1.80 9.02
C GLY A 46 -2.42 2.88 8.37
N GLN A 47 -3.20 2.54 7.34
CA GLN A 47 -4.09 3.49 6.68
C GLN A 47 -5.45 3.58 7.38
N ARG A 48 -5.88 4.81 7.71
CA ARG A 48 -7.24 5.09 8.17
C ARG A 48 -8.13 5.53 7.01
N LEU A 49 -9.26 4.85 6.87
CA LEU A 49 -10.31 5.19 5.90
C LEU A 49 -11.31 6.22 6.45
N GLU A 50 -11.50 6.27 7.78
CA GLU A 50 -12.40 7.21 8.47
C GLU A 50 -11.61 8.26 9.30
N GLY A 51 -12.07 9.52 9.31
CA GLY A 51 -11.64 10.57 10.25
C GLY A 51 -10.63 11.64 9.76
N ILE A 52 -10.95 12.90 10.07
CA ILE A 52 -10.22 14.20 9.97
C ILE A 52 -9.18 14.27 8.84
N GLY A 53 -9.64 14.73 7.67
CA GLY A 53 -8.85 14.96 6.46
C GLY A 53 -9.74 14.94 5.22
N GLU A 54 -9.15 15.12 4.04
CA GLU A 54 -9.80 15.01 2.72
C GLU A 54 -10.92 13.94 2.72
N ASN A 55 -12.10 14.29 2.19
CA ASN A 55 -13.34 13.49 2.22
C ASN A 55 -13.10 11.99 1.93
N GLU A 56 -13.92 11.10 2.50
CA GLU A 56 -13.83 9.63 2.33
C GLU A 56 -13.68 9.18 0.86
N GLU A 57 -14.28 9.93 -0.07
CA GLU A 57 -14.20 9.77 -1.53
C GLU A 57 -12.76 9.77 -2.07
N ILE A 58 -11.82 10.38 -1.34
CA ILE A 58 -10.45 10.64 -1.78
C ILE A 58 -9.49 9.48 -1.46
N LYS A 59 -9.87 8.56 -0.56
CA LYS A 59 -9.09 7.34 -0.21
C LYS A 59 -9.65 6.05 -0.83
N ALA A 60 -10.65 6.17 -1.71
CA ALA A 60 -11.40 5.06 -2.30
C ALA A 60 -10.61 4.15 -3.28
N PHE A 61 -9.29 4.36 -3.44
CA PHE A 61 -8.43 3.52 -4.29
C PHE A 61 -7.92 2.24 -3.59
N THR A 62 -8.03 2.16 -2.26
CA THR A 62 -7.57 0.97 -1.51
C THR A 62 -8.64 -0.11 -1.47
N THR A 63 -9.08 -0.56 -2.65
CA THR A 63 -10.22 -1.47 -2.83
C THR A 63 -9.92 -2.58 -3.82
N GLY A 64 -10.82 -3.56 -3.90
CA GLY A 64 -10.80 -4.57 -4.96
C GLY A 64 -11.18 -4.01 -6.35
N GLY A 65 -11.60 -2.75 -6.44
CA GLY A 65 -12.16 -2.17 -7.66
C GLY A 65 -13.30 -3.01 -8.22
N PHE A 66 -13.37 -3.13 -9.54
CA PHE A 66 -14.35 -3.98 -10.22
C PHE A 66 -14.16 -5.49 -9.96
N PHE A 67 -13.07 -5.95 -9.33
CA PHE A 67 -12.96 -7.37 -8.95
C PHE A 67 -13.92 -7.75 -7.81
N GLY A 68 -14.41 -6.78 -7.04
CA GLY A 68 -15.31 -6.98 -5.91
C GLY A 68 -14.58 -7.16 -4.57
N SER A 69 -15.37 -7.19 -3.51
CA SER A 69 -14.91 -7.17 -2.12
C SER A 69 -14.08 -8.39 -1.72
N GLU A 70 -14.27 -9.53 -2.39
CA GLU A 70 -13.45 -10.73 -2.20
C GLU A 70 -11.93 -10.49 -2.35
N PHE A 71 -11.56 -9.55 -3.21
CA PHE A 71 -10.17 -9.23 -3.55
C PHE A 71 -9.73 -7.88 -2.95
N GLY A 72 -10.57 -7.25 -2.13
CA GLY A 72 -10.23 -6.05 -1.38
C GLY A 72 -9.30 -6.35 -0.19
N PRO A 73 -8.67 -5.31 0.38
CA PRO A 73 -7.78 -5.47 1.51
C PRO A 73 -8.52 -5.74 2.81
N LEU A 74 -7.91 -6.55 3.69
CA LEU A 74 -8.17 -6.45 5.12
C LEU A 74 -7.43 -5.21 5.65
N ASN A 75 -8.18 -4.18 6.04
CA ASN A 75 -7.62 -2.93 6.54
C ASN A 75 -7.37 -2.99 8.05
N LEU A 76 -6.13 -2.71 8.46
CA LEU A 76 -5.65 -2.72 9.84
C LEU A 76 -5.05 -1.34 10.18
N PRO A 77 -5.88 -0.36 10.57
CA PRO A 77 -5.41 1.02 10.80
C PRO A 77 -4.39 1.15 11.94
N TYR A 78 -4.46 0.25 12.92
CA TYR A 78 -3.61 0.22 14.11
C TYR A 78 -2.98 -1.17 14.26
N PRO A 79 -1.67 -1.34 13.98
CA PRO A 79 -0.99 -2.63 14.09
C PRO A 79 -1.12 -3.26 15.49
N GLU A 80 -1.10 -2.46 16.54
CA GLU A 80 -1.25 -2.89 17.93
C GLU A 80 -2.65 -3.45 18.27
N GLN A 81 -3.65 -3.13 17.45
CA GLN A 81 -5.03 -3.62 17.60
C GLN A 81 -5.37 -4.73 16.59
N ALA A 82 -4.43 -5.13 15.73
CA ALA A 82 -4.69 -6.07 14.65
C ALA A 82 -5.26 -7.41 15.15
N ALA A 83 -4.84 -7.87 16.33
CA ALA A 83 -5.37 -9.08 16.97
C ALA A 83 -6.87 -8.99 17.28
N LEU A 84 -7.40 -7.80 17.58
CA LEU A 84 -8.83 -7.59 17.86
C LEU A 84 -9.67 -7.72 16.59
N ALA A 85 -9.12 -7.32 15.42
CA ALA A 85 -9.80 -7.42 14.14
C ALA A 85 -10.02 -8.88 13.68
N VAL A 86 -9.23 -9.82 14.23
CA VAL A 86 -9.28 -11.25 13.89
C VAL A 86 -9.66 -12.13 15.08
N ARG A 87 -10.37 -11.56 16.05
CA ARG A 87 -10.95 -12.30 17.18
C ARG A 87 -12.47 -12.22 17.14
N PRO A 88 -13.19 -13.33 17.41
CA PRO A 88 -14.60 -13.25 17.71
C PRO A 88 -14.84 -12.30 18.89
N PRO A 89 -15.96 -11.55 18.90
CA PRO A 89 -16.33 -10.71 20.03
C PRO A 89 -16.35 -11.50 21.34
N GLU A 90 -16.05 -10.81 22.45
CA GLU A 90 -16.04 -11.44 23.78
C GLU A 90 -17.40 -12.08 24.10
N GLY A 91 -17.36 -13.29 24.70
CA GLY A 91 -18.56 -14.07 25.01
C GLY A 91 -19.22 -14.76 23.79
N MET A 92 -18.66 -14.63 22.58
CA MET A 92 -19.20 -15.27 21.38
C MET A 92 -18.77 -16.74 21.28
N LYS A 93 -19.68 -17.66 21.64
CA LYS A 93 -19.47 -19.11 21.47
C LYS A 93 -19.47 -19.51 19.98
N PRO A 94 -18.68 -20.51 19.56
CA PRO A 94 -18.60 -20.95 18.15
C PRO A 94 -19.95 -21.24 17.49
N GLY A 95 -20.84 -21.97 18.18
CA GLY A 95 -22.17 -22.28 17.66
C GLY A 95 -23.07 -21.05 17.44
N ARG A 96 -22.95 -20.04 18.31
CA ARG A 96 -23.70 -18.77 18.17
C ARG A 96 -23.17 -17.96 16.99
N PHE A 97 -21.85 -17.95 16.79
CA PHE A 97 -21.23 -17.27 15.66
C PHE A 97 -21.68 -17.87 14.33
N ALA A 98 -21.62 -19.21 14.20
CA ALA A 98 -22.08 -19.91 13.00
C ALA A 98 -23.57 -19.68 12.71
N SER A 99 -24.41 -19.67 13.74
CA SER A 99 -25.85 -19.38 13.59
C SER A 99 -26.11 -17.94 13.12
N ARG A 100 -25.41 -16.95 13.69
CA ARG A 100 -25.53 -15.54 13.24
C ARG A 100 -25.07 -15.38 11.80
N TYR A 101 -24.00 -16.06 11.41
CA TYR A 101 -23.50 -16.01 10.04
C TYR A 101 -24.50 -16.61 9.04
N ARG A 102 -25.12 -17.76 9.38
CA ARG A 102 -26.18 -18.35 8.55
C ARG A 102 -27.36 -17.39 8.37
N HIS A 103 -27.82 -16.77 9.46
CA HIS A 103 -28.91 -15.80 9.40
C HIS A 103 -28.54 -14.54 8.60
N PHE A 104 -27.29 -14.08 8.70
CA PHE A 104 -26.80 -12.98 7.88
C PHE A 104 -26.88 -13.31 6.37
N LYS A 105 -26.51 -14.53 5.97
CA LYS A 105 -26.66 -14.97 4.57
C LYS A 105 -28.12 -14.94 4.11
N GLU A 106 -29.04 -15.43 4.95
CA GLU A 106 -30.48 -15.37 4.68
C GLU A 106 -30.98 -13.92 4.48
N LEU A 107 -30.55 -12.99 5.33
CA LEU A 107 -30.90 -11.56 5.21
C LEU A 107 -30.32 -10.92 3.95
N VAL A 108 -29.07 -11.23 3.63
CA VAL A 108 -28.40 -10.75 2.41
C VAL A 108 -29.15 -11.26 1.18
N ASP A 109 -29.54 -12.54 1.16
CA ASP A 109 -30.29 -13.12 0.04
C ASP A 109 -31.73 -12.59 -0.07
N ALA A 110 -32.37 -12.27 1.06
CA ALA A 110 -33.72 -11.68 1.12
C ALA A 110 -33.74 -10.14 0.94
N SER A 111 -32.59 -9.50 0.70
CA SER A 111 -32.50 -8.04 0.59
C SER A 111 -33.39 -7.52 -0.54
N PRO A 112 -34.26 -6.51 -0.29
CA PRO A 112 -35.08 -5.91 -1.35
C PRO A 112 -34.23 -5.22 -2.42
N HIS A 113 -32.98 -4.90 -2.11
CA HIS A 113 -32.01 -4.28 -3.00
C HIS A 113 -31.14 -5.27 -3.77
N ARG A 114 -31.36 -6.59 -3.64
CA ARG A 114 -30.58 -7.60 -4.35
C ARG A 114 -30.50 -7.34 -5.85
N HIS A 115 -31.61 -6.89 -6.45
CA HIS A 115 -31.70 -6.57 -7.88
C HIS A 115 -30.88 -5.34 -8.32
N LEU A 116 -30.39 -4.51 -7.38
CA LEU A 116 -29.56 -3.34 -7.66
C LEU A 116 -28.07 -3.67 -7.78
N THR A 117 -27.68 -4.90 -7.41
CA THR A 117 -26.28 -5.36 -7.42
C THR A 117 -26.14 -6.52 -8.40
N SER A 118 -24.99 -6.64 -9.06
CA SER A 118 -24.73 -7.83 -9.89
C SER A 118 -24.58 -9.08 -9.01
N ASP A 119 -25.04 -10.24 -9.51
CA ASP A 119 -24.87 -11.51 -8.81
C ASP A 119 -23.39 -11.79 -8.49
N TYR A 120 -22.49 -11.41 -9.40
CA TYR A 120 -21.05 -11.52 -9.19
C TYR A 120 -20.57 -10.77 -7.94
N HIS A 121 -20.99 -9.51 -7.76
CA HIS A 121 -20.58 -8.71 -6.61
C HIS A 121 -21.22 -9.21 -5.31
N HIS A 122 -22.46 -9.68 -5.37
CA HIS A 122 -23.15 -10.30 -4.23
C HIS A 122 -22.39 -11.54 -3.75
N GLU A 123 -22.07 -12.45 -4.66
CA GLU A 123 -21.31 -13.65 -4.32
C GLU A 123 -19.88 -13.34 -3.87
N SER A 124 -19.24 -12.32 -4.47
CA SER A 124 -17.92 -11.83 -4.06
C SER A 124 -17.93 -11.40 -2.59
N LEU A 125 -18.98 -10.68 -2.17
CA LEU A 125 -19.16 -10.30 -0.77
C LEU A 125 -19.32 -11.52 0.13
N LEU A 126 -20.17 -12.48 -0.23
CA LEU A 126 -20.34 -13.71 0.55
C LEU A 126 -19.04 -14.52 0.67
N ARG A 127 -18.26 -14.64 -0.41
CA ARG A 127 -16.94 -15.29 -0.40
C ARG A 127 -15.94 -14.56 0.50
N SER A 128 -16.01 -13.22 0.57
CA SER A 128 -15.18 -12.44 1.50
C SER A 128 -15.50 -12.76 2.97
N PHE A 129 -16.79 -12.91 3.32
CA PHE A 129 -17.19 -13.31 4.66
C PHE A 129 -16.80 -14.76 4.99
N ASP A 130 -16.90 -15.69 4.04
CA ASP A 130 -16.45 -17.08 4.24
C ASP A 130 -14.94 -17.13 4.55
N LYS A 131 -14.13 -16.31 3.88
CA LYS A 131 -12.68 -16.17 4.17
C LYS A 131 -12.44 -15.60 5.56
N ALA A 132 -13.16 -14.54 5.94
CA ALA A 132 -13.07 -13.97 7.29
C ALA A 132 -13.43 -14.98 8.37
N HIS A 133 -14.49 -15.78 8.16
CA HIS A 133 -14.89 -16.83 9.09
C HIS A 133 -13.79 -17.89 9.28
N ARG A 134 -13.14 -18.29 8.19
CA ARG A 134 -12.01 -19.23 8.22
C ARG A 134 -10.84 -18.68 9.05
N LEU A 135 -10.50 -17.41 8.86
CA LEU A 135 -9.43 -16.75 9.62
C LEU A 135 -9.74 -16.71 11.12
N LEU A 136 -10.95 -16.33 11.50
CA LEU A 136 -11.37 -16.23 12.90
C LEU A 136 -11.30 -17.57 13.65
N GLY A 137 -11.52 -18.67 12.94
CA GLY A 137 -11.45 -20.03 13.50
C GLY A 137 -10.07 -20.69 13.46
N SER A 138 -9.07 -20.08 12.82
CA SER A 138 -7.74 -20.67 12.64
C SER A 138 -6.72 -20.16 13.66
N ASP A 139 -5.70 -20.98 13.93
CA ASP A 139 -4.53 -20.58 14.71
C ASP A 139 -3.66 -19.53 13.99
N ASP A 140 -3.75 -19.42 12.67
CA ASP A 140 -3.00 -18.41 11.89
C ASP A 140 -3.38 -16.97 12.28
N ARG A 141 -4.54 -16.75 12.92
CA ARG A 141 -4.91 -15.44 13.48
C ARG A 141 -3.90 -14.93 14.53
N GLN A 142 -3.08 -15.80 15.12
CA GLN A 142 -1.99 -15.41 16.01
C GLN A 142 -0.97 -14.50 15.30
N ALA A 143 -0.84 -14.56 13.97
CA ALA A 143 0.02 -13.67 13.20
C ALA A 143 -0.25 -12.18 13.49
N PHE A 144 -1.53 -11.84 13.72
CA PHE A 144 -2.00 -10.48 13.95
C PHE A 144 -1.71 -9.98 15.37
N ASP A 145 -1.24 -10.84 16.26
CA ASP A 145 -0.86 -10.47 17.62
C ASP A 145 0.65 -10.28 17.72
N ILE A 146 1.08 -9.02 17.59
CA ILE A 146 2.50 -8.65 17.73
C ILE A 146 3.01 -8.79 19.17
N THR A 147 2.13 -8.92 20.17
CA THR A 147 2.54 -9.07 21.58
C THR A 147 3.12 -10.46 21.87
N LEU A 148 2.91 -11.42 20.97
CA LEU A 148 3.49 -12.76 21.03
C LEU A 148 4.99 -12.79 20.66
N GLU A 149 5.55 -11.68 20.19
CA GLU A 149 6.99 -11.56 19.94
C GLU A 149 7.75 -11.21 21.23
N PRO A 150 9.00 -11.71 21.39
CA PRO A 150 9.88 -11.31 22.48
C PRO A 150 10.01 -9.79 22.60
N GLN A 151 10.23 -9.29 23.81
CA GLN A 151 10.31 -7.86 24.07
C GLN A 151 11.42 -7.19 23.23
N GLU A 152 12.55 -7.86 23.09
CA GLU A 152 13.71 -7.40 22.33
C GLU A 152 13.36 -7.23 20.85
N VAL A 153 12.64 -8.19 20.27
CA VAL A 153 12.15 -8.11 18.88
C VAL A 153 11.19 -6.94 18.74
N ARG A 154 10.22 -6.80 19.65
CA ARG A 154 9.27 -5.67 19.59
C ARG A 154 9.99 -4.33 19.66
N GLN A 155 10.98 -4.17 20.54
CA GLN A 155 11.75 -2.94 20.70
C GLN A 155 12.59 -2.60 19.45
N ALA A 156 13.11 -3.60 18.73
CA ALA A 156 13.85 -3.37 17.50
C ALA A 156 13.00 -2.64 16.44
N TYR A 157 11.70 -2.97 16.37
CA TYR A 157 10.77 -2.35 15.44
C TYR A 157 10.06 -1.10 15.97
N ASP A 158 9.97 -0.90 17.29
CA ASP A 158 9.06 0.11 17.87
C ASP A 158 9.61 1.54 17.77
N THR A 159 9.51 2.12 16.58
CA THR A 159 9.74 3.56 16.28
C THR A 159 8.44 4.34 16.17
N GLY A 160 7.29 3.70 16.43
CA GLY A 160 5.96 4.26 16.24
C GLY A 160 5.03 3.31 15.50
N ARG A 161 3.98 3.86 14.87
CA ARG A 161 2.97 3.03 14.18
C ARG A 161 3.56 2.29 12.98
N PHE A 162 4.34 2.97 12.15
CA PHE A 162 4.94 2.35 10.96
C PHE A 162 5.84 1.17 11.32
N GLY A 163 6.73 1.34 12.31
CA GLY A 163 7.61 0.26 12.75
C GLY A 163 6.88 -0.95 13.33
N ARG A 164 5.83 -0.74 14.15
CA ARG A 164 4.93 -1.82 14.59
C ARG A 164 4.18 -2.48 13.42
N GLY A 165 3.89 -1.71 12.37
CA GLY A 165 3.35 -2.20 11.10
C GLY A 165 4.34 -3.10 10.34
N CYS A 166 5.63 -2.75 10.30
CA CYS A 166 6.68 -3.61 9.73
C CYS A 166 6.80 -4.94 10.50
N LEU A 167 6.74 -4.91 11.84
CA LEU A 167 6.74 -6.12 12.65
C LEU A 167 5.53 -7.01 12.32
N LEU A 168 4.34 -6.40 12.25
CA LEU A 168 3.11 -7.10 11.87
C LEU A 168 3.25 -7.72 10.47
N ALA A 169 3.75 -6.96 9.48
CA ALA A 169 3.97 -7.45 8.13
C ALA A 169 4.90 -8.67 8.09
N ARG A 170 6.01 -8.64 8.84
CA ARG A 170 6.90 -9.81 8.99
C ARG A 170 6.13 -11.05 9.51
N ARG A 171 5.27 -10.91 10.53
CA ARG A 171 4.47 -12.04 11.05
C ARG A 171 3.50 -12.58 10.01
N LEU A 172 2.87 -11.68 9.25
CA LEU A 172 1.89 -12.03 8.22
C LEU A 172 2.55 -12.75 7.03
N VAL A 173 3.71 -12.28 6.58
CA VAL A 173 4.51 -12.92 5.52
C VAL A 173 4.95 -14.32 5.93
N GLU A 174 5.40 -14.50 7.18
CA GLU A 174 5.72 -15.83 7.74
C GLU A 174 4.55 -16.81 7.66
N ARG A 175 3.33 -16.31 7.83
CA ARG A 175 2.10 -17.11 7.80
C ARG A 175 1.48 -17.24 6.41
N GLY A 176 2.17 -16.73 5.38
CA GLY A 176 1.77 -16.89 3.99
C GLY A 176 0.78 -15.84 3.49
N ALA A 177 0.80 -14.62 4.06
CA ALA A 177 0.16 -13.48 3.39
C ALA A 177 0.80 -13.26 2.01
N ARG A 178 -0.02 -12.91 1.00
CA ARG A 178 0.42 -12.76 -0.39
C ARG A 178 0.93 -11.35 -0.68
N TYR A 179 0.18 -10.32 -0.29
CA TYR A 179 0.53 -8.92 -0.44
C TYR A 179 0.20 -8.20 0.88
N VAL A 180 1.19 -7.48 1.41
CA VAL A 180 1.06 -6.68 2.62
C VAL A 180 1.57 -5.28 2.31
N GLU A 181 0.73 -4.29 2.54
CA GLU A 181 1.10 -2.88 2.44
C GLU A 181 1.19 -2.28 3.83
N VAL A 182 2.25 -1.52 4.09
CA VAL A 182 2.45 -0.78 5.34
C VAL A 182 2.62 0.68 4.97
N THR A 183 1.73 1.53 5.46
CA THR A 183 1.75 2.96 5.15
C THR A 183 2.13 3.79 6.38
N THR A 184 2.92 4.85 6.16
CA THR A 184 3.03 5.95 7.10
C THR A 184 1.77 6.80 6.94
N GLU A 185 0.89 6.75 7.92
CA GLU A 185 -0.43 7.37 7.86
C GLU A 185 -0.41 8.85 7.42
N TYR A 186 -1.31 9.21 6.51
CA TYR A 186 -1.60 10.59 6.13
C TYR A 186 -2.74 11.14 7.01
N ILE A 187 -2.42 11.60 8.24
CA ILE A 187 -3.34 12.43 9.05
C ILE A 187 -3.00 13.90 8.84
N PRO A 188 -3.95 14.74 8.45
CA PRO A 188 -4.12 15.23 7.08
C PRO A 188 -2.96 16.09 6.56
N PHE A 189 -1.97 16.49 7.36
CA PHE A 189 -0.81 17.27 6.91
C PHE A 189 0.43 17.14 7.85
N LYS A 190 0.51 16.16 8.76
CA LYS A 190 1.49 16.23 9.88
C LYS A 190 2.86 15.58 9.67
N HIS A 191 2.99 14.61 8.78
CA HIS A 191 4.23 13.85 8.67
C HIS A 191 4.92 14.06 7.31
N TRP A 192 4.28 13.68 6.19
CA TRP A 192 4.90 13.71 4.86
C TRP A 192 4.68 15.01 4.06
N ASP A 193 3.60 15.75 4.31
CA ASP A 193 3.28 16.99 3.57
C ASP A 193 3.99 18.22 4.17
N THR A 194 5.31 18.28 3.96
CA THR A 194 6.17 19.28 4.60
C THR A 194 6.09 20.63 3.87
N HIS A 195 5.20 21.50 4.32
CA HIS A 195 5.14 22.89 3.82
C HIS A 195 6.07 23.85 4.56
N GLU A 196 6.58 23.46 5.74
CA GLU A 196 7.54 24.22 6.55
C GLU A 196 8.54 23.25 7.22
N ARG A 197 9.76 23.73 7.52
CA ARG A 197 10.81 22.96 8.23
C ARG A 197 11.05 21.55 7.64
N GLY A 198 11.16 21.48 6.32
CA GLY A 198 11.26 20.20 5.59
C GLY A 198 12.45 19.35 6.01
N HIS A 199 13.63 19.94 6.23
CA HIS A 199 14.81 19.20 6.68
C HIS A 199 14.63 18.55 8.07
N GLU A 200 14.13 19.30 9.06
CA GLU A 200 13.88 18.75 10.39
C GLU A 200 12.81 17.66 10.35
N THR A 201 11.76 17.88 9.55
CA THR A 201 10.73 16.87 9.37
C THR A 201 11.30 15.62 8.72
N LEU A 202 12.16 15.77 7.71
CA LEU A 202 12.87 14.67 7.06
C LEU A 202 13.70 13.87 8.06
N VAL A 203 14.49 14.53 8.92
CA VAL A 203 15.31 13.87 9.95
C VAL A 203 14.43 13.08 10.91
N ARG A 204 13.32 13.67 11.38
CA ARG A 204 12.35 12.97 12.25
C ARG A 204 11.75 11.75 11.54
N MET A 205 11.29 11.90 10.29
CA MET A 205 10.69 10.81 9.54
C MET A 205 11.67 9.66 9.27
N HIS A 206 12.94 9.96 9.01
CA HIS A 206 13.96 8.92 8.88
C HIS A 206 14.09 8.09 10.15
N GLN A 207 14.01 8.71 11.34
CA GLN A 207 14.02 7.98 12.61
C GLN A 207 12.80 7.06 12.78
N GLU A 208 11.67 7.40 12.15
CA GLU A 208 10.46 6.60 12.19
C GLU A 208 10.53 5.37 11.26
N ILE A 209 11.22 5.45 10.11
CA ILE A 209 11.17 4.42 9.06
C ILE A 209 12.46 3.62 8.87
N ASP A 210 13.64 4.20 9.10
CA ASP A 210 14.93 3.60 8.73
C ASP A 210 15.20 2.30 9.52
N ARG A 211 15.14 2.39 10.86
CA ARG A 211 15.35 1.25 11.75
C ARG A 211 14.38 0.10 11.50
N PRO A 212 13.04 0.28 11.43
CA PRO A 212 12.13 -0.83 11.22
C PRO A 212 12.24 -1.44 9.82
N ILE A 213 12.55 -0.66 8.77
CA ILE A 213 12.80 -1.20 7.42
C ILE A 213 14.04 -2.08 7.43
N ALA A 214 15.16 -1.58 7.98
CA ALA A 214 16.39 -2.34 8.07
C ALA A 214 16.25 -3.60 8.95
N THR A 215 15.41 -3.55 9.98
CA THR A 215 15.09 -4.71 10.82
C THR A 215 14.23 -5.71 10.08
N LEU A 216 13.20 -5.27 9.34
CA LEU A 216 12.36 -6.12 8.51
C LEU A 216 13.17 -6.90 7.48
N ILE A 217 14.05 -6.22 6.75
CA ILE A 217 14.87 -6.86 5.71
C ILE A 217 15.78 -7.92 6.32
N ARG A 218 16.45 -7.62 7.45
CA ARG A 218 17.32 -8.57 8.16
C ARG A 218 16.54 -9.75 8.72
N ASP A 219 15.39 -9.52 9.34
CA ASP A 219 14.54 -10.60 9.83
C ASP A 219 14.05 -11.51 8.70
N LEU A 220 13.69 -10.96 7.54
CA LEU A 220 13.31 -11.75 6.37
C LEU A 220 14.51 -12.54 5.83
N GLU A 221 15.72 -11.99 5.85
CA GLU A 221 16.95 -12.67 5.42
C GLU A 221 17.29 -13.83 6.38
N ASP A 222 17.37 -13.55 7.69
CA ASP A 222 17.69 -14.52 8.75
C ASP A 222 16.71 -15.70 8.78
N ARG A 223 15.48 -15.49 8.32
CA ARG A 223 14.41 -16.51 8.26
C ARG A 223 14.31 -17.21 6.91
N GLY A 224 15.19 -16.88 5.95
CA GLY A 224 15.16 -17.44 4.60
C GLY A 224 13.91 -17.05 3.79
N LEU A 225 13.31 -15.91 4.12
CA LEU A 225 12.09 -15.37 3.51
C LEU A 225 12.38 -14.31 2.45
N LEU A 226 13.52 -13.61 2.53
CA LEU A 226 13.84 -12.48 1.66
C LEU A 226 13.96 -12.91 0.19
N ASP A 227 14.54 -14.08 -0.10
CA ASP A 227 14.68 -14.58 -1.47
C ASP A 227 13.33 -14.81 -2.16
N ARG A 228 12.27 -15.08 -1.39
CA ARG A 228 10.91 -15.32 -1.88
C ARG A 228 9.93 -14.17 -1.63
N THR A 229 10.44 -13.02 -1.15
CA THR A 229 9.65 -11.85 -0.78
C THR A 229 10.27 -10.61 -1.39
N LEU A 230 9.57 -9.96 -2.31
CA LEU A 230 9.97 -8.65 -2.82
C LEU A 230 9.46 -7.56 -1.87
N VAL A 231 10.38 -6.85 -1.22
CA VAL A 231 10.08 -5.67 -0.40
C VAL A 231 10.25 -4.43 -1.29
N VAL A 232 9.20 -3.62 -1.38
CA VAL A 232 9.15 -2.40 -2.19
C VAL A 232 8.98 -1.20 -1.25
N ILE A 233 9.93 -0.27 -1.30
CA ILE A 233 9.84 1.02 -0.61
C ILE A 233 9.62 2.08 -1.66
N ALA A 234 8.49 2.78 -1.57
CA ALA A 234 8.12 3.81 -2.52
C ALA A 234 7.35 4.94 -1.83
N SER A 235 7.30 6.08 -2.50
CA SER A 235 6.47 7.23 -2.15
C SER A 235 5.68 7.70 -3.36
N GLU A 236 4.55 8.36 -3.13
CA GLU A 236 3.66 8.90 -4.17
C GLU A 236 4.36 9.90 -5.12
N PHE A 237 5.30 10.67 -4.59
CA PHE A 237 6.21 11.58 -5.27
C PHE A 237 7.33 12.01 -4.31
N SER A 238 8.28 12.82 -4.78
CA SER A 238 9.32 13.41 -3.93
C SER A 238 8.93 14.81 -3.47
N ARG A 239 9.72 15.40 -2.58
CA ARG A 239 9.61 16.81 -2.18
C ARG A 239 10.72 17.62 -2.82
N ASP A 240 10.38 18.82 -3.29
CA ASP A 240 11.38 19.73 -3.82
C ASP A 240 12.23 20.30 -2.68
N MET A 241 13.51 20.52 -2.97
CA MET A 241 14.45 21.11 -2.02
C MET A 241 14.33 22.63 -1.97
N ILE A 242 13.85 23.30 -3.04
CA ILE A 242 13.77 24.78 -3.14
C ILE A 242 12.32 25.27 -3.12
N THR A 243 12.05 26.33 -2.36
CA THR A 243 10.79 27.07 -2.41
C THR A 243 10.59 27.73 -3.77
N GLU A 244 9.63 27.25 -4.54
CA GLU A 244 9.05 28.01 -5.65
C GLU A 244 7.57 28.23 -5.38
N GLY A 245 7.22 29.43 -4.93
CA GLY A 245 5.85 29.90 -5.08
C GLY A 245 5.57 30.11 -6.56
N GLN A 246 4.41 29.68 -7.05
CA GLN A 246 3.97 30.08 -8.39
C GLN A 246 3.86 31.62 -8.42
N PRO A 247 4.60 32.33 -9.30
CA PRO A 247 4.50 33.79 -9.38
C PRO A 247 3.04 34.21 -9.59
N GLY A 248 2.48 34.96 -8.64
CA GLY A 248 1.08 35.42 -8.68
C GLY A 248 0.05 34.50 -7.99
N SER A 249 0.45 33.37 -7.40
CA SER A 249 -0.46 32.53 -6.61
C SER A 249 -0.74 33.16 -5.23
N THR A 250 -2.00 33.15 -4.81
CA THR A 250 -2.48 33.61 -3.50
C THR A 250 -2.78 32.47 -2.53
N ALA A 251 -2.36 31.25 -2.86
CA ALA A 251 -2.67 30.08 -2.05
C ALA A 251 -2.09 30.21 -0.63
N ALA A 252 -2.92 29.98 0.38
CA ALA A 252 -2.62 30.27 1.79
C ALA A 252 -1.55 29.33 2.39
N ASP A 253 -1.30 28.21 1.73
CA ASP A 253 -0.35 27.17 2.12
C ASP A 253 1.07 27.41 1.56
N GLN A 254 1.28 28.42 0.71
CA GLN A 254 2.57 28.69 0.06
C GLN A 254 3.68 29.03 1.07
N ALA A 255 4.87 28.52 0.78
CA ALA A 255 6.05 28.90 1.53
C ALA A 255 6.34 30.39 1.38
N LYS A 256 6.48 31.08 2.52
CA LYS A 256 6.56 32.55 2.61
C LYS A 256 7.91 33.14 2.19
N SER A 257 8.85 32.33 1.68
CA SER A 257 10.18 32.80 1.29
C SER A 257 10.69 32.13 0.01
N PRO A 258 10.53 32.76 -1.16
CA PRO A 258 11.24 32.32 -2.36
C PRO A 258 12.74 32.52 -2.12
N LYS A 259 13.52 31.45 -2.19
CA LYS A 259 14.98 31.50 -2.05
C LYS A 259 15.58 30.86 -3.28
N ASP A 260 16.38 31.62 -4.02
CA ASP A 260 17.10 31.09 -5.19
C ASP A 260 18.23 30.11 -4.78
N PHE A 261 18.67 30.16 -3.51
CA PHE A 261 19.78 29.35 -3.00
C PHE A 261 19.53 28.77 -1.59
N LEU A 262 19.97 27.53 -1.39
CA LEU A 262 19.94 26.80 -0.12
C LEU A 262 21.14 27.15 0.74
N GLN A 263 21.00 28.13 1.65
CA GLN A 263 22.09 28.59 2.52
C GLN A 263 21.91 28.19 3.99
N LYS A 264 20.68 27.85 4.41
CA LYS A 264 20.33 27.48 5.78
C LYS A 264 19.47 26.22 5.78
N PRO A 265 19.50 25.39 6.84
CA PRO A 265 18.64 24.21 6.96
C PRO A 265 17.14 24.52 6.78
N GLU A 266 16.70 25.71 7.20
CA GLU A 266 15.32 26.17 7.06
C GLU A 266 14.87 26.34 5.59
N HIS A 267 15.82 26.50 4.66
CA HIS A 267 15.51 26.63 3.22
C HIS A 267 15.21 25.28 2.57
N TYR A 268 15.53 24.15 3.22
CA TYR A 268 15.34 22.81 2.66
C TYR A 268 13.91 22.29 2.86
N GLY A 269 13.31 21.80 1.77
CA GLY A 269 12.11 20.96 1.80
C GLY A 269 10.79 21.71 1.94
N GLN A 270 10.69 22.90 1.34
CA GLN A 270 9.50 23.75 1.40
C GLN A 270 8.57 23.57 0.20
N HIS A 271 7.29 23.36 0.55
CA HIS A 271 6.06 23.57 -0.21
C HIS A 271 5.81 22.83 -1.54
N ARG A 272 6.79 22.54 -2.40
CA ARG A 272 6.49 21.99 -3.73
C ARG A 272 6.56 20.46 -3.78
N HIS A 273 5.49 19.85 -4.32
CA HIS A 273 5.48 18.45 -4.75
C HIS A 273 6.41 18.30 -5.95
N PHE A 274 7.46 17.48 -5.82
CA PHE A 274 8.39 17.22 -6.90
C PHE A 274 7.93 16.00 -7.70
N THR A 275 7.27 16.28 -8.83
CA THR A 275 6.73 15.27 -9.73
C THR A 275 7.69 14.90 -10.87
N GLY A 276 8.88 15.52 -10.93
CA GLY A 276 9.89 15.26 -11.97
C GLY A 276 10.59 13.90 -11.84
N GLY A 277 10.48 13.26 -10.67
CA GLY A 277 11.00 11.91 -10.41
C GLY A 277 10.88 11.51 -8.95
N SER A 278 10.91 10.21 -8.70
CA SER A 278 11.00 9.60 -7.36
C SER A 278 11.97 8.43 -7.39
N THR A 279 12.33 7.94 -6.19
CA THR A 279 13.16 6.76 -6.02
C THR A 279 12.32 5.64 -5.44
N VAL A 280 12.48 4.43 -5.99
CA VAL A 280 11.91 3.19 -5.47
C VAL A 280 13.08 2.30 -5.05
N VAL A 281 13.03 1.77 -3.85
CA VAL A 281 14.06 0.87 -3.32
C VAL A 281 13.48 -0.53 -3.20
N LEU A 282 14.20 -1.52 -3.71
CA LEU A 282 13.78 -2.92 -3.74
C LEU A 282 14.75 -3.79 -2.95
N PHE A 283 14.21 -4.76 -2.21
CA PHE A 283 14.99 -5.82 -1.54
C PHE A 283 14.34 -7.18 -1.76
N GLY A 284 15.16 -8.23 -1.87
CA GLY A 284 14.67 -9.60 -2.01
C GLY A 284 14.01 -9.91 -3.35
N GLY A 285 13.35 -11.05 -3.45
CA GLY A 285 12.62 -11.45 -4.67
C GLY A 285 13.48 -11.52 -5.94
N GLY A 286 14.78 -11.81 -5.81
CA GLY A 286 15.70 -11.95 -6.94
C GLY A 286 16.27 -10.65 -7.51
N VAL A 287 16.06 -9.49 -6.89
CA VAL A 287 16.68 -8.23 -7.33
C VAL A 287 18.19 -8.22 -7.05
N LYS A 288 18.97 -7.57 -7.93
CA LYS A 288 20.41 -7.43 -7.80
C LYS A 288 20.78 -6.64 -6.54
N ARG A 289 21.69 -7.20 -5.74
CA ARG A 289 22.23 -6.54 -4.54
C ARG A 289 23.16 -5.39 -4.91
N GLY A 290 23.00 -4.24 -4.25
CA GLY A 290 23.90 -3.09 -4.41
C GLY A 290 23.86 -2.46 -5.81
N PHE A 291 22.74 -2.62 -6.52
CA PHE A 291 22.56 -2.16 -7.89
C PHE A 291 21.73 -0.88 -7.95
N VAL A 292 22.15 0.07 -8.78
CA VAL A 292 21.42 1.32 -9.05
C VAL A 292 21.01 1.32 -10.51
N TYR A 293 19.73 1.57 -10.79
CA TYR A 293 19.19 1.61 -12.14
C TYR A 293 18.67 3.01 -12.48
N GLY A 294 19.21 3.59 -13.55
CA GLY A 294 18.86 4.93 -14.01
C GLY A 294 19.54 6.05 -13.23
N LYS A 295 19.29 7.29 -13.68
CA LYS A 295 19.94 8.49 -13.15
C LYS A 295 19.05 9.71 -13.37
N THR A 296 19.01 10.62 -12.39
CA THR A 296 18.40 11.95 -12.52
C THR A 296 19.43 13.02 -12.85
N ALA A 297 18.99 14.12 -13.46
CA ALA A 297 19.86 15.26 -13.74
C ALA A 297 20.50 15.79 -12.42
N PRO A 298 21.79 16.17 -12.44
CA PRO A 298 22.47 16.72 -11.26
C PRO A 298 21.98 18.13 -10.91
N GLU A 299 21.28 18.78 -11.84
CA GLU A 299 20.73 20.13 -11.72
C GLU A 299 19.25 20.13 -12.10
N ARG A 300 18.54 21.19 -11.72
CA ARG A 300 17.13 21.37 -12.08
C ARG A 300 16.92 21.23 -13.59
N PRO A 301 15.86 20.53 -14.05
CA PRO A 301 14.69 20.13 -13.26
C PRO A 301 14.80 18.79 -12.51
N CYS A 302 16.00 18.21 -12.36
CA CYS A 302 16.22 16.95 -11.61
C CYS A 302 15.40 15.75 -12.13
N ILE A 303 15.03 15.75 -13.40
CA ILE A 303 14.28 14.66 -14.06
C ILE A 303 15.20 13.47 -14.35
N ALA A 304 14.61 12.28 -14.55
CA ALA A 304 15.34 11.11 -15.03
C ALA A 304 15.93 11.36 -16.43
N ILE A 305 17.25 11.21 -16.56
CA ILE A 305 18.02 11.42 -17.80
C ILE A 305 18.62 10.11 -18.34
N GLU A 306 18.67 9.07 -17.51
CA GLU A 306 19.16 7.75 -17.90
C GLU A 306 18.17 6.70 -17.40
N ASN A 307 17.75 5.80 -18.29
CA ASN A 307 16.84 4.69 -18.01
C ASN A 307 15.60 5.08 -17.16
N PRO A 308 14.80 6.08 -17.59
CA PRO A 308 13.61 6.48 -16.85
C PRO A 308 12.63 5.30 -16.72
N VAL A 309 12.03 5.13 -15.54
CA VAL A 309 11.02 4.11 -15.26
C VAL A 309 9.70 4.81 -14.96
N THR A 310 8.69 4.54 -15.79
CA THR A 310 7.33 5.06 -15.58
C THR A 310 6.60 4.26 -14.51
N VAL A 311 5.49 4.78 -13.97
CA VAL A 311 4.63 3.99 -13.05
C VAL A 311 4.12 2.74 -13.75
N THR A 312 3.73 2.85 -15.02
CA THR A 312 3.29 1.73 -15.87
C THR A 312 4.37 0.64 -15.99
N ASP A 313 5.63 1.00 -16.24
CA ASP A 313 6.75 0.06 -16.33
C ASP A 313 7.13 -0.51 -14.96
N MET A 314 7.02 0.28 -13.89
CA MET A 314 7.23 -0.20 -12.52
C MET A 314 6.17 -1.24 -12.15
N HIS A 315 4.90 -1.00 -12.48
CA HIS A 315 3.82 -1.99 -12.31
C HIS A 315 4.09 -3.24 -13.14
N ALA A 316 4.49 -3.10 -14.40
CA ALA A 316 4.88 -4.24 -15.25
C ALA A 316 6.01 -5.07 -14.62
N THR A 317 6.98 -4.39 -14.01
CA THR A 317 8.11 -5.00 -13.29
C THR A 317 7.62 -5.78 -12.07
N LEU A 318 6.76 -5.19 -11.23
CA LEU A 318 6.19 -5.85 -10.05
C LEU A 318 5.29 -7.03 -10.43
N PHE A 319 4.45 -6.90 -11.45
CA PHE A 319 3.63 -8.00 -11.95
C PHE A 319 4.49 -9.14 -12.46
N SER A 320 5.51 -8.85 -13.26
CA SER A 320 6.41 -9.86 -13.82
C SER A 320 7.20 -10.58 -12.74
N ALA A 321 7.68 -9.87 -11.72
CA ALA A 321 8.34 -10.45 -10.55
C ALA A 321 7.43 -11.44 -9.79
N MET A 322 6.12 -11.18 -9.81
CA MET A 322 5.10 -12.05 -9.21
C MET A 322 4.61 -13.17 -10.16
N GLY A 323 5.13 -13.25 -11.38
CA GLY A 323 4.71 -14.22 -12.40
C GLY A 323 3.39 -13.85 -13.10
N ILE A 324 2.95 -12.60 -12.99
CA ILE A 324 1.76 -12.07 -13.65
C ILE A 324 2.20 -11.36 -14.93
N SER A 325 1.59 -11.71 -16.08
CA SER A 325 1.85 -10.98 -17.31
C SER A 325 1.39 -9.52 -17.18
N PRO A 326 2.20 -8.51 -17.56
CA PRO A 326 1.75 -7.11 -17.63
C PRO A 326 0.55 -6.91 -18.56
N LYS A 327 0.33 -7.85 -19.49
CA LYS A 327 -0.79 -7.86 -20.44
C LYS A 327 -2.02 -8.62 -19.94
N THR A 328 -2.01 -9.09 -18.69
CA THR A 328 -3.19 -9.72 -18.09
C THR A 328 -4.37 -8.75 -18.20
N VAL A 329 -5.51 -9.24 -18.67
CA VAL A 329 -6.67 -8.42 -19.03
C VAL A 329 -7.94 -9.05 -18.52
N TYR A 330 -8.89 -8.22 -18.10
CA TYR A 330 -10.27 -8.61 -17.83
C TYR A 330 -11.20 -7.76 -18.67
N GLU A 331 -12.27 -8.36 -19.19
CA GLU A 331 -13.33 -7.61 -19.87
C GLU A 331 -14.34 -7.12 -18.83
N ILE A 332 -14.55 -5.80 -18.79
CA ILE A 332 -15.44 -5.12 -17.87
C ILE A 332 -16.35 -4.21 -18.68
N GLU A 333 -17.66 -4.42 -18.59
CA GLU A 333 -18.68 -3.69 -19.38
C GLU A 333 -18.40 -3.69 -20.90
N GLY A 334 -17.89 -4.82 -21.41
CA GLY A 334 -17.53 -4.98 -22.82
C GLY A 334 -16.24 -4.25 -23.24
N ARG A 335 -15.43 -3.76 -22.30
CA ARG A 335 -14.14 -3.11 -22.56
C ARG A 335 -13.00 -3.86 -21.88
N PRO A 336 -11.85 -4.03 -22.54
CA PRO A 336 -10.68 -4.62 -21.90
C PRO A 336 -10.10 -3.66 -20.86
N PHE A 337 -9.79 -4.17 -19.67
CA PHE A 337 -9.05 -3.49 -18.62
C PHE A 337 -7.80 -4.30 -18.29
N TYR A 338 -6.63 -3.71 -18.55
CA TYR A 338 -5.33 -4.38 -18.44
C TYR A 338 -4.73 -4.22 -17.03
N ALA A 339 -3.77 -5.08 -16.69
CA ALA A 339 -3.03 -4.97 -15.43
C ALA A 339 -2.13 -3.72 -15.40
N THR A 340 -1.56 -3.35 -16.55
CA THR A 340 -0.83 -2.09 -16.77
C THR A 340 -1.56 -1.25 -17.80
N GLU A 341 -1.41 0.09 -17.77
CA GLU A 341 -2.00 1.02 -18.74
C GLU A 341 -1.94 0.48 -20.19
N ASP A 342 -3.11 0.15 -20.73
CA ASP A 342 -3.35 -0.44 -22.06
C ASP A 342 -2.50 -1.68 -22.43
N GLY A 343 -1.95 -2.39 -21.45
CA GLY A 343 -1.07 -3.54 -21.65
C GLY A 343 0.30 -3.16 -22.24
N HIS A 344 0.68 -1.89 -22.16
CA HIS A 344 1.91 -1.35 -22.74
C HIS A 344 3.11 -1.35 -21.79
N GLY A 345 2.91 -1.68 -20.52
CA GLY A 345 3.98 -1.70 -19.52
C GLY A 345 5.10 -2.67 -19.88
N LYS A 346 6.34 -2.21 -19.76
CA LYS A 346 7.55 -2.96 -20.04
C LYS A 346 8.31 -3.24 -18.74
N PRO A 347 8.47 -4.51 -18.34
CA PRO A 347 9.23 -4.85 -17.15
C PRO A 347 10.68 -4.40 -17.28
N VAL A 348 11.23 -3.85 -16.19
CA VAL A 348 12.65 -3.50 -16.10
C VAL A 348 13.44 -4.74 -15.68
N GLU A 349 13.67 -5.66 -16.62
CA GLU A 349 14.34 -6.94 -16.34
C GLU A 349 15.77 -6.77 -15.82
N ALA A 350 16.44 -5.68 -16.19
CA ALA A 350 17.82 -5.40 -15.84
C ALA A 350 18.11 -5.33 -14.33
N ILE A 351 17.08 -5.14 -13.49
CA ILE A 351 17.24 -5.07 -12.03
C ILE A 351 17.27 -6.44 -11.35
N PHE A 352 16.86 -7.53 -12.04
CA PHE A 352 16.88 -8.89 -11.50
C PHE A 352 18.20 -9.61 -11.82
N ALA A 353 18.60 -10.54 -10.94
CA ALA A 353 19.87 -11.26 -10.98
C ALA A 353 19.87 -12.48 -11.89
#